data_AF-A0A067EHG8-F1
#
_entry.id   AF-A0A067EHG8-F1
#
_cell.length_a   1.000
_cell.length_b   1.000
_cell.length_c   1.000
_cell.angle_alpha   90.00
_cell.angle_beta   90.00
_cell.angle_gamma   90.00
#
_symmetry.space_group_name_H-M   'P 1'
#
loop_
_entity.id
_entity.type
_entity.pdbx_description
1 polymer ?
#
loop_
_entity_poly.entity_id
_entity_poly.type
_entity_poly.pdbx_seq_one_letter_code
_entity_poly.pdbx_strand_id
1 'polypeptide(L)'
;MMNIFVSGGIYLLEVHRILRPGGFWVLSGPPVNYEHRWRGWNTTIEEQRSDYKKLQDLLTSMCFKLYAKKDDIAVWQKLSDSSCYNKLSNPDVYPPKCDDSLEPDSAWYTPLRPCVVVPRPNLKKSVLESMPKWPERLHVAPERISDIHGGSASAFKHDDSKWNVRVKHYKKLLPALGTDKIRNVMDMNTLYGGFAAAVIDDPLWVMNVVSSYAANTLAVVYDRGLIGTYHDWYILLLFLY
;
A
#
# COMPACT_ATOMS: atom_id res chain seq x y z
N MET A 1 11.65 -0.65 -18.28
CA MET A 1 12.08 -1.47 -17.13
C MET A 1 12.65 -0.54 -16.09
N MET A 2 12.18 -0.60 -14.83
CA MET A 2 12.66 0.30 -13.77
C MET A 2 14.13 -0.02 -13.48
N ASN A 3 15.02 0.96 -13.62
CA ASN A 3 16.41 0.75 -13.24
C ASN A 3 16.52 0.86 -11.72
N ILE A 4 16.56 -0.29 -11.05
CA ILE A 4 16.50 -0.43 -9.59
C ILE A 4 17.76 0.14 -8.91
N PHE A 5 18.82 0.44 -9.67
CA PHE A 5 20.06 1.00 -9.13
C PHE A 5 20.14 2.54 -9.24
N VAL A 6 19.16 3.20 -9.88
CA VAL A 6 19.14 4.66 -10.00
C VAL A 6 19.06 5.31 -8.61
N SER A 7 19.86 6.36 -8.41
CA SER A 7 19.88 7.18 -7.19
C SER A 7 19.97 6.37 -5.89
N GLY A 8 20.83 5.34 -5.87
CA GLY A 8 21.03 4.47 -4.69
C GLY A 8 19.91 3.45 -4.45
N GLY A 9 19.01 3.26 -5.40
CA GLY A 9 17.86 2.36 -5.26
C GLY A 9 16.65 3.00 -4.61
N ILE A 10 16.46 4.31 -4.85
CA ILE A 10 15.37 5.10 -4.29
C ILE A 10 13.97 4.51 -4.58
N TYR A 11 13.77 3.90 -5.75
CA TYR A 11 12.51 3.24 -6.06
C TYR A 11 12.26 2.00 -5.19
N LEU A 12 13.32 1.28 -4.82
CA LEU A 12 13.20 0.11 -3.96
C LEU A 12 12.95 0.52 -2.49
N LEU A 13 13.48 1.67 -2.08
CA LEU A 13 13.17 2.30 -0.79
C LEU A 13 11.69 2.71 -0.73
N GLU A 14 11.13 3.22 -1.83
CA GLU A 14 9.70 3.53 -1.91
C GLU A 14 8.82 2.27 -1.88
N VAL A 15 9.24 1.20 -2.58
CA VAL A 15 8.60 -0.11 -2.47
C VAL A 15 8.63 -0.60 -1.03
N HIS A 16 9.76 -0.43 -0.32
CA HIS A 16 9.87 -0.79 1.08
C HIS A 16 8.86 -0.01 1.94
N ARG A 17 8.69 1.30 1.72
CA ARG A 17 7.73 2.13 2.47
C ARG A 17 6.29 1.64 2.29
N ILE A 18 5.89 1.34 1.07
CA ILE A 18 4.50 0.94 0.73
C ILE A 18 4.22 -0.51 1.13
N LEU A 19 5.21 -1.40 1.01
CA LEU A 19 5.04 -2.82 1.28
C LEU A 19 4.95 -3.11 2.78
N ARG A 20 3.89 -3.80 3.18
CA ARG A 20 3.68 -4.22 4.58
C ARG A 20 4.67 -5.30 5.02
N PRO A 21 4.99 -5.40 6.33
CA PRO A 21 5.71 -6.55 6.89
C PRO A 21 5.02 -7.87 6.54
N GLY A 22 5.81 -8.87 6.12
CA GLY A 22 5.33 -10.16 5.61
C GLY A 22 4.95 -10.15 4.11
N GLY A 23 4.85 -8.97 3.49
CA GLY A 23 4.54 -8.81 2.07
C GLY A 23 5.67 -9.23 1.13
N PHE A 24 5.33 -9.36 -0.14
CA PHE A 24 6.25 -9.85 -1.18
C PHE A 24 6.52 -8.80 -2.25
N TRP A 25 7.78 -8.73 -2.68
CA TRP A 25 8.20 -8.00 -3.86
C TRP A 25 8.73 -8.99 -4.90
N VAL A 26 8.31 -8.83 -6.15
CA VAL A 26 8.65 -9.74 -7.24
C VAL A 26 9.44 -8.97 -8.30
N LEU A 27 10.62 -9.48 -8.63
CA LEU A 27 11.43 -9.01 -9.75
C LEU A 27 11.45 -10.06 -10.84
N SER A 28 11.16 -9.65 -12.07
CA SER A 28 11.23 -10.49 -13.26
C SER A 28 12.22 -9.89 -14.26
N GLY A 29 13.20 -10.69 -14.70
CA GLY A 29 14.26 -10.29 -15.63
C GLY A 29 15.60 -9.99 -14.95
N PRO A 30 16.61 -9.53 -15.69
CA PRO A 30 17.93 -9.26 -15.14
C PRO A 30 17.88 -8.27 -13.97
N PRO A 31 18.77 -8.40 -12.98
CA PRO A 31 19.87 -9.36 -12.93
C PRO A 31 19.48 -10.77 -12.45
N VAL A 32 18.18 -11.09 -12.33
CA VAL A 32 17.74 -12.47 -12.05
C VAL A 32 18.09 -13.37 -13.24
N ASN A 33 18.63 -14.56 -12.96
CA ASN A 33 18.97 -15.57 -13.97
C ASN A 33 20.01 -15.11 -15.01
N TYR A 34 20.92 -14.21 -14.60
CA TYR A 34 21.95 -13.67 -15.47
C TYR A 34 22.85 -14.76 -16.07
N GLU A 35 23.01 -15.90 -15.39
CA GLU A 35 23.81 -17.04 -15.86
C GLU A 35 23.29 -17.60 -17.19
N HIS A 36 21.97 -17.55 -17.39
CA HIS A 36 21.29 -18.10 -18.56
C HIS A 36 20.79 -17.02 -19.53
N ARG A 37 20.56 -15.77 -19.08
CA ARG A 37 19.87 -14.72 -19.87
C ARG A 37 20.56 -13.34 -19.94
N TRP A 38 21.89 -13.28 -19.92
CA TRP A 38 22.63 -12.01 -19.98
C TRP A 38 22.62 -11.30 -21.36
N ARG A 39 22.52 -12.02 -22.49
CA ARG A 39 22.72 -11.45 -23.84
C ARG A 39 21.63 -10.50 -24.33
N GLY A 40 20.43 -10.55 -23.75
CA GLY A 40 19.29 -9.74 -24.21
C GLY A 40 19.36 -8.25 -23.88
N TRP A 41 20.37 -7.81 -23.11
CA TRP A 41 20.37 -6.52 -22.43
C TRP A 41 21.63 -5.67 -22.66
N ASN A 42 22.48 -6.06 -23.61
CA ASN A 42 23.74 -5.39 -23.93
C ASN A 42 24.67 -5.18 -22.70
N THR A 43 24.71 -6.18 -21.82
CA THR A 43 25.49 -6.20 -20.57
C THR A 43 26.39 -7.42 -20.51
N THR A 44 27.42 -7.42 -19.65
CA THR A 44 28.28 -8.58 -19.39
C THR A 44 27.77 -9.46 -18.24
N ILE A 45 28.28 -10.70 -18.14
CA ILE A 45 27.96 -11.61 -17.02
C ILE A 45 28.45 -11.01 -15.70
N GLU A 46 29.62 -10.38 -15.72
CA GLU A 46 30.28 -9.77 -14.57
C GLU A 46 29.48 -8.58 -14.04
N GLU A 47 29.00 -7.71 -14.93
CA GLU A 47 28.12 -6.59 -14.57
C GLU A 47 26.82 -7.10 -13.95
N GLN A 48 26.16 -8.06 -14.59
CA GLN A 48 24.90 -8.61 -14.08
C GLN A 48 25.07 -9.33 -12.73
N ARG A 49 26.19 -10.04 -12.53
CA ARG A 49 26.55 -10.63 -11.24
C ARG A 49 26.75 -9.56 -10.16
N SER A 50 27.47 -8.49 -10.50
CA SER A 50 27.74 -7.36 -9.60
C SER A 50 26.43 -6.68 -9.20
N ASP A 51 25.55 -6.43 -10.16
CA ASP A 51 24.26 -5.80 -9.94
C ASP A 51 23.32 -6.71 -9.14
N TYR A 52 23.29 -8.01 -9.42
CA TYR A 52 22.56 -8.96 -8.59
C TYR A 52 23.03 -8.90 -7.14
N LYS A 53 24.35 -8.90 -6.91
CA LYS A 53 24.92 -8.80 -5.56
C LYS A 53 24.51 -7.50 -4.86
N LYS A 54 24.65 -6.34 -5.52
CA LYS A 54 24.20 -5.04 -4.98
C LYS A 54 22.72 -5.05 -4.62
N LEU A 55 21.89 -5.64 -5.47
CA LEU A 55 20.45 -5.77 -5.21
C LEU A 55 20.18 -6.62 -3.97
N GLN A 56 20.85 -7.77 -3.84
CA GLN A 56 20.72 -8.64 -2.67
C GLN A 56 21.18 -7.93 -1.38
N ASP A 57 22.30 -7.21 -1.43
CA ASP A 57 22.85 -6.47 -0.30
C ASP A 57 21.89 -5.35 0.15
N LEU A 58 21.34 -4.58 -0.80
CA LEU A 58 20.35 -3.53 -0.54
C LEU A 58 19.04 -4.10 0.01
N LEU A 59 18.50 -5.16 -0.57
CA LEU A 59 17.29 -5.83 -0.06
C LEU A 59 17.49 -6.35 1.36
N THR A 60 18.65 -6.97 1.62
CA THR A 60 19.00 -7.48 2.94
C THR A 60 19.12 -6.33 3.95
N SER A 61 19.74 -5.20 3.59
CA SER A 61 19.82 -4.02 4.47
C SER A 61 18.44 -3.45 4.81
N MET A 62 17.49 -3.54 3.89
CA MET A 62 16.07 -3.18 4.07
C MET A 62 15.18 -4.28 4.68
N CYS A 63 15.77 -5.35 5.22
CA CYS A 63 15.05 -6.45 5.84
C CYS A 63 14.15 -7.27 4.91
N PHE A 64 14.62 -7.53 3.69
CA PHE A 64 14.06 -8.56 2.83
C PHE A 64 14.87 -9.84 2.91
N LYS A 65 14.20 -10.98 2.74
CA LYS A 65 14.81 -12.28 2.49
C LYS A 65 14.38 -12.82 1.14
N LEU A 66 15.25 -13.54 0.45
CA LEU A 66 14.86 -14.27 -0.76
C LEU A 66 13.88 -15.38 -0.35
N TYR A 67 12.68 -15.36 -0.92
CA TYR A 67 11.64 -16.34 -0.62
C TYR A 67 11.65 -17.48 -1.62
N ALA A 68 11.71 -17.16 -2.92
CA ALA A 68 11.80 -18.14 -3.99
C ALA A 68 12.49 -17.52 -5.20
N LYS A 69 13.17 -18.35 -5.99
CA LYS A 69 13.70 -17.98 -7.29
C LYS A 69 13.41 -19.11 -8.26
N LYS A 70 12.84 -18.78 -9.41
CA LYS A 70 12.59 -19.73 -10.50
C LYS A 70 12.71 -19.01 -11.83
N ASP A 71 13.54 -19.55 -12.72
CA ASP A 71 13.84 -18.95 -14.01
C ASP A 71 14.19 -17.47 -13.84
N ASP A 72 13.54 -16.58 -14.60
CA ASP A 72 13.78 -15.14 -14.59
C ASP A 72 13.09 -14.41 -13.42
N ILE A 73 12.44 -15.12 -12.48
CA ILE A 73 11.64 -14.53 -11.41
C ILE A 73 12.29 -14.76 -10.06
N ALA A 74 12.51 -13.68 -9.31
CA ALA A 74 12.90 -13.71 -7.90
C ALA A 74 11.82 -13.06 -7.03
N VAL A 75 11.42 -13.76 -5.99
CA VAL A 75 10.44 -13.33 -5.01
C VAL A 75 11.16 -13.06 -3.70
N TRP A 76 11.00 -11.86 -3.17
CA TRP A 76 11.57 -11.40 -1.91
C TRP A 76 10.46 -11.11 -0.91
N GLN A 77 10.63 -11.54 0.33
CA GLN A 77 9.67 -11.27 1.39
C GLN A 77 10.24 -10.25 2.37
N LYS A 78 9.49 -9.17 2.64
CA LYS A 78 9.80 -8.24 3.72
C LYS A 78 9.57 -8.95 5.04
N LEU A 79 10.57 -8.95 5.92
CA LEU A 79 10.48 -9.63 7.21
C LEU A 79 9.31 -9.08 8.03
N SER A 80 8.58 -9.99 8.68
CA SER A 80 7.46 -9.66 9.58
C SER A 80 7.96 -9.06 10.91
N ASP A 81 9.15 -9.47 11.35
CA ASP A 81 9.79 -9.00 12.57
C ASP A 81 10.62 -7.72 12.33
N SER A 82 10.62 -6.84 13.32
CA SER A 82 11.31 -5.53 13.26
C SER A 82 12.75 -5.56 13.78
N SER A 83 13.21 -6.66 14.40
CA SER A 83 14.57 -6.74 14.98
C SER A 83 15.69 -6.48 13.97
N CYS A 84 15.46 -6.83 12.70
CA CYS A 84 16.42 -6.62 11.62
C CYS A 84 16.78 -5.14 11.41
N TYR A 85 15.90 -4.19 11.80
CA TYR A 85 16.14 -2.76 11.67
C TYR A 85 17.06 -2.22 12.76
N ASN A 86 17.40 -3.00 13.80
CA ASN A 86 18.32 -2.60 14.86
C ASN A 86 19.71 -2.20 14.30
N LYS A 87 20.11 -2.80 13.17
CA LYS A 87 21.36 -2.47 12.47
C LYS A 87 21.38 -1.05 11.89
N LEU A 88 20.21 -0.45 11.65
CA LEU A 88 20.08 0.92 11.14
C LEU A 88 20.34 1.99 12.23
N SER A 89 20.59 1.56 13.47
CA SER A 89 21.04 2.46 14.55
C SER A 89 22.45 3.00 14.30
N ASN A 90 23.24 2.33 13.45
CA ASN A 90 24.55 2.83 13.04
C ASN A 90 24.39 3.84 11.89
N PRO A 91 24.82 5.11 12.05
CA PRO A 91 24.71 6.14 11.01
C PRO A 91 25.52 5.85 9.74
N ASP A 92 26.52 4.96 9.80
CA ASP A 92 27.35 4.59 8.66
C ASP A 92 26.69 3.53 7.74
N VAL A 93 25.51 3.01 8.13
CA VAL A 93 24.80 1.97 7.38
C VAL A 93 23.86 2.61 6.34
N TYR A 94 24.02 2.18 5.09
CA TYR A 94 23.09 2.52 4.02
C TYR A 94 22.06 1.40 3.77
N PRO A 95 20.77 1.73 3.55
CA PRO A 95 20.14 3.06 3.67
C PRO A 95 19.92 3.47 5.13
N PRO A 96 19.97 4.78 5.46
CA PRO A 96 19.70 5.26 6.81
C PRO A 96 18.21 5.12 7.17
N LYS A 97 17.90 5.14 8.46
CA LYS A 97 16.52 5.28 8.94
C LYS A 97 16.00 6.69 8.61
N CYS A 98 14.74 6.79 8.16
CA CYS A 98 14.10 8.09 7.97
C CYS A 98 13.92 8.84 9.31
N ASP A 99 14.05 10.16 9.25
CA ASP A 99 13.70 11.06 10.36
C ASP A 99 12.17 11.10 10.58
N ASP A 100 11.76 11.68 11.71
CA ASP A 100 10.34 11.76 12.10
C ASP A 100 9.57 12.87 11.33
N SER A 101 10.21 13.62 10.43
CA SER A 101 9.53 14.63 9.60
C SER A 101 8.77 14.03 8.42
N LEU A 102 9.10 12.79 8.05
CA LEU A 102 8.44 12.06 6.98
C LEU A 102 7.19 11.35 7.51
N GLU A 103 6.01 11.77 7.05
CA GLU A 103 4.76 11.06 7.32
C GLU A 103 4.64 9.82 6.40
N PRO A 104 4.72 8.57 6.94
CA PRO A 104 4.77 7.34 6.14
C PRO A 104 3.55 7.08 5.27
N ASP A 105 2.38 7.62 5.62
CA ASP A 105 1.14 7.43 4.86
C ASP A 105 0.85 8.58 3.86
N SER A 106 1.79 9.52 3.71
CA SER A 106 1.71 10.54 2.67
C SER A 106 1.96 9.92 1.29
N ALA A 107 1.10 10.26 0.34
CA ALA A 107 1.15 9.72 -1.03
C ALA A 107 1.14 10.80 -2.12
N TRP A 108 0.97 12.07 -1.74
CA TRP A 108 0.74 13.17 -2.67
C TRP A 108 1.74 14.31 -2.42
N TYR A 109 2.29 14.90 -3.48
CA TYR A 109 3.35 15.94 -3.46
C TYR A 109 4.51 15.67 -2.47
N THR A 110 4.80 14.40 -2.18
CA THR A 110 5.86 14.00 -1.25
C THR A 110 7.07 13.51 -2.05
N PRO A 111 8.24 14.15 -1.93
CA PRO A 111 9.43 13.70 -2.63
C PRO A 111 9.89 12.35 -2.09
N LEU A 112 10.41 11.49 -2.97
CA LEU A 112 11.04 10.24 -2.56
C LEU A 112 12.26 10.55 -1.69
N ARG A 113 12.40 9.83 -0.57
CA ARG A 113 13.51 9.99 0.37
C ARG A 113 14.43 8.77 0.29
N PRO A 114 15.77 8.95 0.23
CA PRO A 114 16.72 7.84 0.20
C PRO A 114 16.94 7.26 1.62
N CYS A 115 15.87 6.86 2.30
CA CYS A 115 15.89 6.31 3.65
C CYS A 115 14.84 5.21 3.83
N VAL A 116 14.96 4.44 4.91
CA VAL A 116 14.03 3.36 5.27
C VAL A 116 13.06 3.80 6.36
N VAL A 117 11.77 3.62 6.10
CA VAL A 117 10.71 3.82 7.10
C VAL A 117 10.53 2.54 7.91
N VAL A 118 10.89 2.60 9.19
CA VAL A 118 10.75 1.44 10.09
C VAL A 118 9.27 1.24 10.46
N PRO A 119 8.70 0.02 10.29
CA PRO A 119 7.34 -0.27 10.71
C PRO A 119 7.12 0.03 12.20
N ARG A 120 5.98 0.66 12.53
CA ARG A 120 5.69 1.05 13.91
C ARG A 120 5.39 -0.19 14.77
N PRO A 121 6.05 -0.37 15.94
CA PRO A 121 5.93 -1.58 16.75
C PRO A 121 4.56 -1.77 17.41
N ASN A 122 3.77 -0.70 17.55
CA ASN A 122 2.41 -0.71 18.08
C ASN A 122 1.36 -1.23 17.07
N LEU A 123 1.67 -1.29 15.77
CA LEU A 123 0.75 -1.72 14.72
C LEU A 123 0.89 -3.21 14.40
N LYS A 124 0.69 -4.08 15.40
CA LYS A 124 0.91 -5.54 15.26
C LYS A 124 -0.07 -6.22 14.29
N LYS A 125 -1.28 -5.68 14.09
CA LYS A 125 -2.25 -6.18 13.10
C LYS A 125 -2.02 -5.64 11.70
N SER A 126 -0.99 -4.82 11.48
CA SER A 126 -0.60 -4.38 10.14
C SER A 126 0.28 -5.39 9.39
N VAL A 127 0.79 -6.40 10.11
CA VAL A 127 1.56 -7.53 9.56
C VAL A 127 0.63 -8.44 8.76
N LEU A 128 1.07 -8.89 7.58
CA LEU A 128 0.21 -9.65 6.66
C LEU A 128 -0.43 -10.90 7.28
N GLU A 129 0.28 -11.60 8.15
CA GLU A 129 -0.18 -12.84 8.80
C GLU A 129 -1.24 -12.62 9.89
N SER A 130 -1.29 -11.42 10.49
CA SER A 130 -2.22 -11.09 11.58
C SER A 130 -3.49 -10.38 11.12
N MET A 131 -3.57 -10.02 9.83
CA MET A 131 -4.75 -9.37 9.26
C MET A 131 -5.92 -10.35 9.07
N PRO A 132 -7.17 -9.90 9.28
CA PRO A 132 -8.33 -10.65 8.82
C PRO A 132 -8.24 -10.93 7.33
N LYS A 133 -8.71 -12.10 6.91
CA LYS A 133 -8.76 -12.44 5.48
C LYS A 133 -9.79 -11.58 4.77
N TRP A 134 -9.68 -11.56 3.45
CA TRP A 134 -10.72 -11.00 2.61
C TRP A 134 -11.86 -12.03 2.47
N PRO A 135 -13.14 -11.63 2.57
CA PRO A 135 -13.66 -10.25 2.70
C PRO A 135 -13.84 -9.74 4.14
N GLU A 136 -13.55 -10.53 5.18
CA GLU A 136 -13.84 -10.16 6.58
C GLU A 136 -13.17 -8.86 7.01
N ARG A 137 -11.98 -8.56 6.49
CA ARG A 137 -11.24 -7.31 6.72
C ARG A 137 -12.02 -6.04 6.36
N LEU A 138 -13.07 -6.13 5.53
CA LEU A 138 -13.95 -5.00 5.27
C LEU A 138 -14.67 -4.55 6.53
N HIS A 139 -15.01 -5.45 7.46
CA HIS A 139 -15.87 -5.14 8.60
C HIS A 139 -15.10 -5.05 9.93
N VAL A 140 -13.76 -5.11 9.88
CA VAL A 140 -12.89 -5.02 11.05
C VAL A 140 -12.17 -3.67 11.04
N ALA A 141 -12.29 -2.92 12.12
CA ALA A 141 -11.60 -1.64 12.28
C ALA A 141 -10.07 -1.85 12.28
N PRO A 142 -9.33 -1.21 11.36
CA PRO A 142 -7.86 -1.27 11.35
C PRO A 142 -7.25 -0.57 12.56
N GLU A 143 -6.04 -0.96 12.96
CA GLU A 143 -5.33 -0.30 14.08
C GLU A 143 -5.00 1.16 13.78
N ARG A 144 -4.66 1.48 12.52
CA ARG A 144 -4.36 2.85 12.09
C ARG A 144 -5.53 3.83 12.18
N ILE A 145 -6.73 3.36 12.52
CA ILE A 145 -7.83 4.28 12.78
C ILE A 145 -7.58 5.20 13.98
N SER A 146 -6.72 4.79 14.93
CA SER A 146 -6.33 5.62 16.06
C SER A 146 -5.48 6.82 15.66
N ASP A 147 -4.84 6.77 14.50
CA ASP A 147 -3.96 7.84 14.01
C ASP A 147 -4.78 8.99 13.38
N ILE A 148 -6.06 8.74 13.12
CA ILE A 148 -6.99 9.72 12.56
C ILE A 148 -7.62 10.50 13.71
N HIS A 149 -7.58 11.83 13.63
CA HIS A 149 -8.24 12.68 14.62
C HIS A 149 -9.76 12.36 14.68
N GLY A 150 -10.24 11.94 15.85
CA GLY A 150 -11.63 11.51 16.05
C GLY A 150 -11.94 10.09 15.54
N GLY A 151 -10.95 9.39 14.99
CA GLY A 151 -11.04 8.00 14.56
C GLY A 151 -11.08 7.04 15.76
N SER A 152 -11.98 6.05 15.68
CA SER A 152 -12.08 4.99 16.69
C SER A 152 -12.78 3.77 16.11
N ALA A 153 -12.58 2.60 16.73
CA ALA A 153 -13.28 1.38 16.33
C ALA A 153 -14.81 1.50 16.43
N SER A 154 -15.32 2.30 17.37
CA SER A 154 -16.75 2.59 17.49
C SER A 154 -17.24 3.49 16.35
N ALA A 155 -16.50 4.56 16.02
CA ALA A 155 -16.80 5.42 14.88
C ALA A 155 -16.82 4.63 13.56
N PHE A 156 -15.86 3.72 13.37
CA PHE A 156 -15.82 2.80 12.23
C PHE A 156 -17.07 1.93 12.15
N LYS A 157 -17.41 1.24 13.24
CA LYS A 157 -18.57 0.35 13.28
C LYS A 157 -19.87 1.10 13.02
N HIS A 158 -19.97 2.34 13.50
CA HIS A 158 -21.09 3.22 13.24
C HIS A 158 -21.19 3.62 11.77
N ASP A 159 -20.06 3.99 11.13
CA ASP A 159 -20.00 4.29 9.69
C ASP A 159 -20.41 3.08 8.85
N ASP A 160 -19.85 1.89 9.15
CA ASP A 160 -20.16 0.63 8.46
C ASP A 160 -21.67 0.29 8.56
N SER A 161 -22.25 0.40 9.76
CA SER A 161 -23.69 0.19 9.96
C SER A 161 -24.54 1.22 9.21
N LYS A 162 -24.12 2.49 9.17
CA LYS A 162 -24.84 3.55 8.44
C LYS A 162 -24.85 3.29 6.94
N TRP A 163 -23.71 2.90 6.36
CA TRP A 163 -23.62 2.63 4.92
C TRP A 163 -24.46 1.44 4.49
N ASN A 164 -24.53 0.38 5.30
CA ASN A 164 -25.43 -0.75 5.07
C ASN A 164 -26.91 -0.32 4.97
N VAL A 165 -27.34 0.67 5.75
CA VAL A 165 -28.70 1.22 5.66
C VAL A 165 -28.86 2.14 4.44
N ARG A 166 -27.88 3.01 4.19
CA ARG A 166 -27.91 3.97 3.07
C ARG A 166 -27.95 3.28 1.71
N VAL A 167 -27.14 2.24 1.50
CA VAL A 167 -27.12 1.48 0.25
C VAL A 167 -28.48 0.87 -0.04
N LYS A 168 -29.18 0.31 0.96
CA LYS A 168 -30.56 -0.20 0.79
C LYS A 168 -31.52 0.88 0.32
N HIS A 169 -31.35 2.12 0.78
CA HIS A 169 -32.15 3.25 0.33
C HIS A 169 -31.78 3.68 -1.10
N TYR A 170 -30.49 3.80 -1.42
CA TYR A 170 -30.03 4.17 -2.75
C TYR A 170 -30.47 3.17 -3.83
N LYS A 171 -30.44 1.87 -3.55
CA LYS A 171 -30.95 0.85 -4.47
C LYS A 171 -32.45 0.99 -4.78
N LYS A 172 -33.24 1.59 -3.87
CA LYS A 172 -34.66 1.90 -4.13
C LYS A 172 -34.81 3.10 -5.06
N LEU A 173 -34.00 4.13 -4.87
CA LEU A 173 -34.05 5.36 -5.68
C LEU A 173 -33.43 5.18 -7.07
N LEU A 174 -32.36 4.37 -7.14
CA LEU A 174 -31.64 4.05 -8.35
C LEU A 174 -31.58 2.52 -8.50
N PRO A 175 -32.63 1.89 -9.06
CA PRO A 175 -32.69 0.43 -9.22
C PRO A 175 -31.57 -0.17 -10.08
N ALA A 176 -30.85 0.66 -10.85
CA ALA A 176 -29.67 0.24 -11.60
C ALA A 176 -28.46 -0.04 -10.69
N LEU A 177 -28.40 0.55 -9.49
CA LEU A 177 -27.34 0.30 -8.51
C LEU A 177 -27.50 -1.11 -7.93
N GLY A 178 -26.42 -1.91 -7.98
CA GLY A 178 -26.47 -3.34 -7.62
C GLY A 178 -26.82 -4.27 -8.79
N THR A 179 -26.99 -3.72 -9.99
CA THR A 179 -27.12 -4.48 -11.24
C THR A 179 -25.89 -4.27 -12.13
N ASP A 180 -25.81 -5.00 -13.23
CA ASP A 180 -24.72 -4.86 -14.20
C ASP A 180 -24.77 -3.59 -15.06
N LYS A 181 -25.81 -2.77 -14.90
CA LYS A 181 -26.00 -1.47 -15.59
C LYS A 181 -25.07 -0.38 -15.06
N ILE A 182 -24.70 -0.45 -13.78
CA ILE A 182 -23.73 0.46 -13.16
C ILE A 182 -22.59 -0.40 -12.61
N ARG A 183 -21.44 -0.35 -13.28
CA ARG A 183 -20.28 -1.16 -12.91
C ARG A 183 -19.16 -0.38 -12.24
N ASN A 184 -19.18 0.95 -12.34
CA ASN A 184 -18.12 1.83 -11.87
C ASN A 184 -18.78 2.92 -11.02
N VAL A 185 -18.39 3.05 -9.76
CA VAL A 185 -18.85 4.12 -8.87
C VAL A 185 -17.64 4.82 -8.28
N MET A 186 -17.72 6.14 -8.15
CA MET A 186 -16.70 6.93 -7.46
C MET A 186 -17.31 7.48 -6.17
N ASP A 187 -16.85 6.98 -5.02
CA ASP A 187 -17.20 7.53 -3.71
C ASP A 187 -16.32 8.76 -3.45
N MET A 188 -16.85 9.92 -3.84
CA MET A 188 -16.14 11.21 -3.87
C MET A 188 -15.73 11.75 -2.50
N ASN A 189 -16.28 11.23 -1.41
CA ASN A 189 -15.97 11.68 -0.06
C ASN A 189 -15.97 10.49 0.88
N THR A 190 -15.05 9.57 0.60
CA THR A 190 -14.94 8.36 1.39
C THR A 190 -14.31 8.69 2.74
N LEU A 191 -14.99 8.29 3.82
CA LEU A 191 -14.38 8.36 5.14
C LEU A 191 -13.55 7.11 5.36
N TYR A 192 -14.17 5.97 5.61
CA TYR A 192 -13.46 4.70 5.81
C TYR A 192 -13.60 3.71 4.66
N GLY A 193 -14.27 4.07 3.55
CA GLY A 193 -14.64 3.13 2.48
C GLY A 193 -15.94 2.37 2.74
N GLY A 194 -16.82 2.90 3.59
CA GLY A 194 -18.05 2.22 4.01
C GLY A 194 -19.05 1.97 2.87
N PHE A 195 -19.14 2.87 1.90
CA PHE A 195 -19.97 2.62 0.71
C PHE A 195 -19.48 1.40 -0.07
N ALA A 196 -18.18 1.35 -0.39
CA ALA A 196 -17.57 0.24 -1.11
C ALA A 196 -17.74 -1.11 -0.39
N ALA A 197 -17.58 -1.12 0.94
CA ALA A 197 -17.80 -2.32 1.73
C ALA A 197 -19.27 -2.79 1.69
N ALA A 198 -20.23 -1.86 1.73
CA ALA A 198 -21.66 -2.18 1.73
C ALA A 198 -22.21 -2.66 0.37
N VAL A 199 -21.46 -2.45 -0.72
CA VAL A 199 -21.80 -2.91 -2.08
C VAL A 199 -20.83 -3.99 -2.59
N ILE A 200 -20.05 -4.61 -1.71
CA ILE A 200 -18.96 -5.50 -2.17
C ILE A 200 -19.46 -6.74 -2.94
N ASP A 201 -20.67 -7.21 -2.62
CA ASP A 201 -21.31 -8.36 -3.27
C ASP A 201 -22.05 -7.96 -4.56
N ASP A 202 -22.12 -6.66 -4.88
CA ASP A 202 -22.74 -6.18 -6.11
C ASP A 202 -21.76 -6.29 -7.30
N PRO A 203 -22.25 -6.40 -8.56
CA PRO A 203 -21.40 -6.51 -9.74
C PRO A 203 -20.81 -5.15 -10.18
N LEU A 204 -20.24 -4.41 -9.23
CA LEU A 204 -19.66 -3.09 -9.43
C LEU A 204 -18.36 -2.93 -8.66
N TRP A 205 -17.53 -1.97 -9.07
CA TRP A 205 -16.34 -1.56 -8.32
C TRP A 205 -16.48 -0.10 -7.90
N VAL A 206 -15.80 0.23 -6.80
CA VAL A 206 -15.82 1.57 -6.21
C VAL A 206 -14.40 2.14 -6.16
N MET A 207 -14.18 3.32 -6.75
CA MET A 207 -13.02 4.15 -6.42
C MET A 207 -13.33 4.95 -5.16
N ASN A 208 -12.58 4.74 -4.09
CA ASN A 208 -12.74 5.49 -2.84
C ASN A 208 -11.86 6.75 -2.91
N VAL A 209 -12.46 7.93 -2.84
CA VAL A 209 -11.73 9.20 -2.94
C VAL A 209 -11.71 9.90 -1.60
N VAL A 210 -10.51 10.13 -1.06
CA VAL A 210 -10.27 10.92 0.15
C VAL A 210 -9.89 12.34 -0.27
N SER A 211 -10.62 13.34 0.24
CA SER A 211 -10.29 14.74 -0.05
C SER A 211 -8.96 15.14 0.58
N SER A 212 -8.12 15.89 -0.16
CA SER A 212 -6.89 16.48 0.38
C SER A 212 -7.13 17.54 1.47
N TYR A 213 -8.35 18.06 1.56
CA TYR A 213 -8.76 19.03 2.58
C TYR A 213 -9.38 18.39 3.84
N ALA A 214 -9.55 17.06 3.84
CA ALA A 214 -10.11 16.30 4.95
C ALA A 214 -9.01 15.55 5.73
N ALA A 215 -9.41 14.92 6.84
CA ALA A 215 -8.51 14.01 7.55
C ALA A 215 -8.04 12.87 6.62
N ASN A 216 -6.75 12.57 6.65
CA ASN A 216 -6.18 11.45 5.91
C ASN A 216 -6.74 10.12 6.46
N THR A 217 -7.69 9.55 5.75
CA THR A 217 -8.27 8.24 6.07
C THR A 217 -7.88 7.15 5.06
N LEU A 218 -7.04 7.48 4.08
CA LEU A 218 -6.71 6.60 2.96
C LEU A 218 -5.98 5.33 3.44
N ALA A 219 -5.14 5.46 4.47
CA ALA A 219 -4.48 4.32 5.11
C ALA A 219 -5.49 3.29 5.65
N VAL A 220 -6.62 3.74 6.21
CA VAL A 220 -7.70 2.88 6.70
C VAL A 220 -8.43 2.19 5.55
N VAL A 221 -8.68 2.90 4.45
CA VAL A 221 -9.25 2.32 3.22
C VAL A 221 -8.37 1.17 2.71
N TYR A 222 -7.05 1.38 2.65
CA TYR A 222 -6.10 0.33 2.23
C TYR A 222 -6.00 -0.83 3.20
N ASP A 223 -6.07 -0.59 4.51
CA ASP A 223 -6.10 -1.66 5.52
C ASP A 223 -7.29 -2.60 5.33
N ARG A 224 -8.46 -2.04 4.96
CA ARG A 224 -9.66 -2.83 4.59
C ARG A 224 -9.55 -3.56 3.26
N GLY A 225 -8.57 -3.23 2.42
CA GLY A 225 -8.38 -3.90 1.11
C GLY A 225 -9.09 -3.25 -0.05
N LEU A 226 -9.59 -2.06 0.19
CA LEU A 226 -10.24 -1.26 -0.82
C LEU A 226 -9.19 -0.47 -1.59
N ILE A 227 -9.50 -0.17 -2.86
CA ILE A 227 -8.71 0.76 -3.66
C ILE A 227 -9.17 2.19 -3.36
N GLY A 228 -8.24 3.14 -3.38
CA GLY A 228 -8.58 4.54 -3.19
C GLY A 228 -7.48 5.48 -3.64
N THR A 229 -7.80 6.77 -3.66
CA THR A 229 -6.88 7.85 -4.04
C THR A 229 -7.18 9.13 -3.27
N TYR A 230 -6.20 10.01 -3.22
CA TYR A 230 -6.46 11.41 -2.89
C TYR A 230 -7.04 12.16 -4.08
N HIS A 231 -7.82 13.20 -3.77
CA HIS A 231 -8.18 14.22 -4.74
C HIS A 231 -8.34 15.61 -4.11
N ASP A 232 -7.89 16.65 -4.82
CA ASP A 232 -7.98 18.08 -4.48
C ASP A 232 -9.00 18.86 -5.33
N TRP A 233 -10.01 18.20 -5.94
CA TRP A 233 -10.94 18.90 -6.84
C TRP A 233 -11.77 19.95 -6.09
N TYR A 234 -11.94 21.10 -6.75
CA TYR A 234 -12.84 22.16 -6.33
C TYR A 234 -14.29 21.69 -6.53
N ILE A 235 -14.97 21.29 -5.46
CA ILE A 235 -16.40 20.96 -5.52
C ILE A 235 -17.18 22.28 -5.47
N LEU A 236 -17.59 22.77 -6.64
CA LEU A 236 -18.67 23.75 -6.71
C LEU A 236 -19.97 23.00 -6.37
N LEU A 237 -20.42 23.10 -5.12
CA LEU A 237 -21.75 22.63 -4.73
C LEU A 237 -22.77 23.53 -5.42
N LEU A 238 -23.19 23.15 -6.62
CA LEU A 238 -24.40 23.66 -7.23
C LEU A 238 -25.56 23.10 -6.42
N PHE A 239 -25.98 23.85 -5.40
CA PHE A 239 -27.31 23.69 -4.83
C PHE A 239 -28.30 24.03 -5.95
N LEU A 240 -28.82 23.00 -6.62
CA LEU A 240 -30.02 23.13 -7.42
C LEU A 240 -31.15 23.42 -6.44
N TYR A 241 -31.47 24.70 -6.28
CA TYR A 241 -32.71 25.18 -5.66
C TYR A 241 -33.90 24.89 -6.57
#